data_AF-K6GKY9-F1
#
_entry.id   AF-K6GKY9-F1
#
_cell.length_a   1.000
_cell.length_b   1.000
_cell.length_c   1.000
_cell.angle_alpha   90.00
_cell.angle_beta   90.00
_cell.angle_gamma   90.00
#
_symmetry.space_group_name_H-M   'P 1'
#
loop_
_entity.id
_entity.type
_entity.pdbx_description
1 polymer ?
#
loop_
_entity_poly.entity_id
_entity_poly.type
_entity_poly.pdbx_seq_one_letter_code
_entity_poly.pdbx_strand_id
1 'polypeptide(L)'
;MLCDPCRDLFATDQAVSPYLVDWSQAFADLDPAQATPVALVFKRSPFPDVVERWLLPDLADPRARRIVELHLSARLNNVLSLAGAHGVEIISRARPDAELLDAVRHNLFARLDDFSNMSLYFLHGLVHSAFGRALSIDARQTDESLPEARGHGRASGRGKPRQARPGLALAVNIGQHLTSWGLIRLTPDGGCVVERLFRRETHHDLTRCCLTAEIADILAAVRSDLGQAADDVEAVGISLAATVMDGRPLPVAQFGLFAACSQTELDHAATAISEAAARAFPGRSAVLVNDGRAQALFAFHFAGGQAAAGDGHLLTLRLGACPCVHCLDVDGHSPPGFDEYGWLAIRAVPSRPGGALFATPRHPLSHYGLAAAAHEFGLLAHYGLGIEDAIPFFHARLIGDAPEAAREAAGVYRILGAHLAMLAAEIHAHRPLGAIMVMGSQANRLDGPAFAAVSDGYAAFAAGRPLVPAKAPRILIEEASAEAGLVGAAYAALAAGPA
;
A
#
# COMPACT_ATOMS: atom_id res chain seq x y z
N MET A 1 24.42 1.76 6.89
CA MET A 1 23.42 1.30 7.87
C MET A 1 23.66 -0.19 8.11
N LEU A 2 24.48 -0.53 9.10
CA LEU A 2 24.64 -1.90 9.61
C LEU A 2 24.26 -1.80 11.09
N CYS A 3 23.00 -2.08 11.41
CA CYS A 3 22.59 -2.21 12.80
C CYS A 3 22.90 -3.64 13.24
N ASP A 4 23.56 -3.75 14.39
CA ASP A 4 23.78 -5.01 15.10
C ASP A 4 22.41 -5.67 15.38
N PRO A 5 22.15 -6.88 14.86
CA PRO A 5 20.88 -7.59 15.09
C PRO A 5 20.71 -8.07 16.54
N CYS A 6 21.73 -7.96 17.40
CA CYS A 6 21.69 -8.40 18.79
C CYS A 6 21.39 -7.28 19.80
N ARG A 7 20.52 -6.32 19.45
CA ARG A 7 20.10 -5.27 20.41
C ARG A 7 18.89 -5.73 21.21
N ASP A 8 19.03 -5.70 22.53
CA ASP A 8 17.90 -5.83 23.44
C ASP A 8 17.12 -4.51 23.45
N LEU A 9 15.88 -4.58 22.96
CA LEU A 9 14.98 -3.43 22.85
C LEU A 9 14.74 -2.77 24.22
N PHE A 10 14.68 -3.58 25.27
CA PHE A 10 14.32 -3.18 26.62
C PHE A 10 15.54 -2.88 27.49
N ALA A 11 16.76 -3.25 27.06
CA ALA A 11 17.98 -2.93 27.79
C ALA A 11 18.22 -1.41 27.90
N THR A 12 18.37 -0.92 29.12
CA THR A 12 18.46 0.51 29.43
C THR A 12 19.75 1.17 28.90
N ASP A 13 20.82 0.39 28.75
CA ASP A 13 22.14 0.82 28.26
C ASP A 13 22.28 0.78 26.72
N GLN A 14 21.29 0.24 26.01
CA GLN A 14 21.31 0.12 24.56
C GLN A 14 20.41 1.14 23.87
N ALA A 15 20.81 1.57 22.66
CA ALA A 15 19.97 2.40 21.81
C ALA A 15 18.85 1.56 21.16
N VAL A 16 17.60 1.99 21.34
CA VAL A 16 16.40 1.38 20.73
C VAL A 16 16.58 1.36 19.20
N SER A 17 16.36 0.20 18.58
CA SER A 17 16.36 0.11 17.11
C SER A 17 15.29 1.04 16.53
N PRO A 18 15.53 1.75 15.43
CA PRO A 18 14.51 2.59 14.82
C PRO A 18 13.51 1.82 13.95
N TYR A 19 13.73 0.52 13.71
CA TYR A 19 12.96 -0.26 12.73
C TYR A 19 11.85 -1.05 13.41
N LEU A 20 10.62 -0.93 12.89
CA LEU A 20 9.46 -1.59 13.50
C LEU A 20 9.58 -3.12 13.47
N VAL A 21 10.23 -3.67 12.44
CA VAL A 21 10.51 -5.12 12.34
C VAL A 21 11.35 -5.66 13.49
N ASP A 22 12.31 -4.87 13.99
CA ASP A 22 13.14 -5.27 15.14
C ASP A 22 12.31 -5.25 16.42
N TRP A 23 11.33 -4.34 16.51
CA TRP A 23 10.39 -4.29 17.63
C TRP A 23 9.46 -5.49 17.59
N SER A 24 8.85 -5.76 16.43
CA SER A 24 7.99 -6.93 16.23
C SER A 24 8.69 -8.23 16.61
N GLN A 25 9.98 -8.37 16.28
CA GLN A 25 10.78 -9.53 16.70
C GLN A 25 10.96 -9.58 18.22
N ALA A 26 11.36 -8.48 18.85
CA ALA A 26 11.56 -8.43 20.30
C ALA A 26 10.27 -8.73 21.09
N PHE A 27 9.10 -8.29 20.59
CA PHE A 27 7.80 -8.62 21.17
C PHE A 27 7.42 -10.09 20.95
N ALA A 28 7.73 -10.67 19.79
CA ALA A 28 7.52 -12.08 19.50
C ALA A 28 8.39 -13.01 20.37
N ASP A 29 9.57 -12.54 20.77
CA ASP A 29 10.53 -13.29 21.59
C ASP A 29 10.30 -13.17 23.11
N LEU A 30 9.28 -12.42 23.55
CA LEU A 30 8.95 -12.31 24.97
C LEU A 30 8.61 -13.67 25.58
N ASP A 31 9.17 -13.97 26.76
CA ASP A 31 8.83 -15.17 27.54
C ASP A 31 7.34 -15.13 27.94
N PRO A 32 6.49 -16.07 27.46
CA PRO A 32 5.07 -16.10 27.81
C PRO A 32 4.81 -16.26 29.31
N ALA A 33 5.77 -16.76 30.10
CA ALA A 33 5.65 -16.84 31.55
C ALA A 33 5.83 -15.49 32.26
N GLN A 34 6.41 -14.50 31.58
CA GLN A 34 6.73 -13.17 32.11
C GLN A 34 5.98 -12.04 31.40
N ALA A 35 5.14 -12.37 30.43
CA ALA A 35 4.39 -11.42 29.62
C ALA A 35 2.88 -11.66 29.74
N THR A 36 2.10 -10.59 29.57
CA THR A 36 0.63 -10.66 29.60
C THR A 36 0.09 -10.87 28.18
N PRO A 37 -0.64 -11.96 27.90
CA PRO A 37 -1.26 -12.14 26.60
C PRO A 37 -2.45 -11.20 26.42
N VAL A 38 -2.52 -10.56 25.26
CA VAL A 38 -3.61 -9.69 24.85
C VAL A 38 -4.06 -10.01 23.42
N ALA A 39 -5.32 -9.69 23.12
CA ALA A 39 -5.87 -9.75 21.78
C ALA A 39 -6.34 -8.37 21.34
N LEU A 40 -5.96 -7.97 20.12
CA LEU A 40 -6.45 -6.76 19.45
C LEU A 40 -7.56 -7.19 18.49
N VAL A 41 -8.79 -6.75 18.74
CA VAL A 41 -9.95 -7.09 17.90
C VAL A 41 -10.41 -5.86 17.13
N PHE A 42 -10.20 -5.89 15.82
CA PHE A 42 -10.59 -4.85 14.89
C PHE A 42 -12.00 -5.16 14.38
N LYS A 43 -12.95 -4.28 14.70
CA LYS A 43 -14.38 -4.39 14.39
C LYS A 43 -14.69 -3.85 13.01
N ARG A 44 -15.24 -4.70 12.14
CA ARG A 44 -15.30 -4.43 10.69
C ARG A 44 -16.67 -4.65 10.05
N SER A 45 -17.74 -4.81 10.83
CA SER A 45 -19.07 -5.12 10.31
C SER A 45 -19.45 -4.22 9.11
N PRO A 46 -19.88 -4.81 7.97
CA PRO A 46 -20.30 -6.20 7.78
C PRO A 46 -19.17 -7.21 7.47
N PHE A 47 -17.92 -6.76 7.38
CA PHE A 47 -16.78 -7.64 7.14
C PHE A 47 -16.38 -8.41 8.41
N PRO A 48 -15.74 -9.58 8.27
CA PRO A 48 -15.19 -10.30 9.41
C PRO A 48 -14.17 -9.46 10.19
N ASP A 49 -14.26 -9.51 11.52
CA ASP A 49 -13.29 -8.93 12.43
C ASP A 49 -11.87 -9.46 12.14
N VAL A 50 -10.87 -8.60 12.31
CA VAL A 50 -9.45 -9.01 12.33
C VAL A 50 -9.02 -9.13 13.78
N VAL A 51 -8.31 -10.20 14.12
CA VAL A 51 -7.82 -10.46 15.48
C VAL A 51 -6.32 -10.67 15.44
N GLU A 52 -5.57 -9.88 16.21
CA GLU A 52 -4.15 -10.10 16.44
C GLU A 52 -3.87 -10.51 17.88
N ARG A 53 -2.88 -11.40 18.07
CA ARG A 53 -2.44 -11.86 19.39
C ARG A 53 -1.04 -11.38 19.70
N TRP A 54 -0.89 -10.91 20.92
CA TRP A 54 0.27 -10.15 21.37
C TRP A 54 0.63 -10.52 22.80
N LEU A 55 1.90 -10.35 23.13
CA LEU A 55 2.42 -10.42 24.49
C LEU A 55 2.84 -9.01 24.92
N LEU A 56 2.41 -8.57 26.09
CA LEU A 56 2.85 -7.31 26.70
C LEU A 56 3.91 -7.60 27.78
N PRO A 57 5.07 -6.93 27.76
CA PRO A 57 6.05 -7.03 28.84
C PRO A 57 5.51 -6.37 30.11
N ASP A 58 6.28 -6.46 31.20
CA ASP A 58 5.98 -5.71 32.42
C ASP A 58 5.97 -4.20 32.14
N LEU A 59 4.83 -3.56 32.40
CA LEU A 59 4.60 -2.13 32.17
C LEU A 59 5.06 -1.25 33.34
N ALA A 60 5.63 -1.84 34.41
CA ALA A 60 6.23 -1.11 35.51
C ALA A 60 7.55 -0.42 35.13
N ASP A 61 8.28 -0.94 34.13
CA ASP A 61 9.44 -0.27 33.57
C ASP A 61 9.01 0.88 32.63
N PRO A 62 9.39 2.14 32.92
CA PRO A 62 9.05 3.28 32.07
C PRO A 62 9.55 3.15 30.62
N ARG A 63 10.70 2.49 30.40
CA ARG A 63 11.23 2.28 29.05
C ARG A 63 10.38 1.27 28.28
N ALA A 64 10.13 0.09 28.86
CA ALA A 64 9.24 -0.91 28.28
C ALA A 64 7.84 -0.33 28.00
N ARG A 65 7.27 0.41 28.96
CA ARG A 65 5.98 1.10 28.80
C ARG A 65 5.98 2.01 27.57
N ARG A 66 6.99 2.88 27.41
CA ARG A 66 7.05 3.80 26.27
C ARG A 66 7.14 3.05 24.93
N ILE A 67 7.91 1.97 24.89
CA ILE A 67 8.04 1.13 23.70
C ILE A 67 6.70 0.46 23.36
N VAL A 68 5.99 -0.06 24.37
CA VAL A 68 4.65 -0.65 24.20
C VAL A 68 3.65 0.35 23.66
N GLU A 69 3.59 1.56 24.21
CA GLU A 69 2.70 2.64 23.73
C GLU A 69 2.90 2.91 22.24
N LEU A 70 4.15 3.09 21.83
CA LEU A 70 4.51 3.42 20.45
C LEU A 70 4.27 2.24 19.50
N HIS A 71 4.71 1.05 19.89
CA HIS A 71 4.59 -0.13 19.06
C HIS A 71 3.12 -0.51 18.86
N LEU A 72 2.31 -0.52 19.92
CA LEU A 72 0.88 -0.76 19.82
C LEU A 72 0.21 0.27 18.91
N SER A 73 0.55 1.56 19.04
CA SER A 73 0.01 2.60 18.15
C SER A 73 0.36 2.35 16.67
N ALA A 74 1.61 2.00 16.37
CA ALA A 74 2.06 1.66 15.01
C ALA A 74 1.34 0.44 14.44
N ARG A 75 1.09 -0.58 15.27
CA ARG A 75 0.40 -1.81 14.87
C ARG A 75 -1.08 -1.59 14.60
N LEU A 76 -1.75 -0.81 15.45
CA LEU A 76 -3.13 -0.39 15.18
C LEU A 76 -3.21 0.39 13.86
N ASN A 77 -2.31 1.35 13.64
CA ASN A 77 -2.22 2.06 12.35
C ASN A 77 -2.07 1.08 11.18
N ASN A 78 -1.12 0.15 11.25
CA ASN A 78 -0.83 -0.76 10.14
C ASN A 78 -2.03 -1.65 9.78
N VAL A 79 -2.71 -2.22 10.77
CA VAL A 79 -3.90 -3.03 10.53
C VAL A 79 -5.06 -2.18 10.00
N LEU A 80 -5.25 -0.97 10.54
CA LEU A 80 -6.28 -0.04 10.05
C LEU A 80 -6.03 0.37 8.59
N SER A 81 -4.77 0.63 8.21
CA SER A 81 -4.40 0.94 6.81
C SER A 81 -4.64 -0.22 5.87
N LEU A 82 -4.44 -1.46 6.29
CA LEU A 82 -4.65 -2.63 5.42
C LEU A 82 -6.13 -3.06 5.37
N ALA A 83 -6.72 -3.30 6.53
CA ALA A 83 -8.01 -3.95 6.63
C ALA A 83 -9.19 -2.97 6.81
N GLY A 84 -8.93 -1.78 7.36
CA GLY A 84 -9.95 -0.87 7.85
C GLY A 84 -10.72 -1.45 9.05
N ALA A 85 -11.12 -0.60 10.00
CA ALA A 85 -12.02 -0.97 11.09
C ALA A 85 -12.68 0.29 11.68
N HIS A 86 -13.89 0.16 12.21
CA HIS A 86 -14.59 1.25 12.90
C HIS A 86 -14.35 1.24 14.41
N GLY A 87 -13.74 0.18 14.95
CA GLY A 87 -13.44 0.04 16.37
C GLY A 87 -12.30 -0.93 16.60
N VAL A 88 -11.53 -0.69 17.66
CA VAL A 88 -10.48 -1.59 18.14
C VAL A 88 -10.73 -1.89 19.61
N GLU A 89 -10.85 -3.17 19.96
CA GLU A 89 -10.89 -3.61 21.36
C GLU A 89 -9.57 -4.28 21.75
N ILE A 90 -8.90 -3.75 22.76
CA ILE A 90 -7.74 -4.37 23.42
C ILE A 90 -8.26 -5.25 24.55
N ILE A 91 -8.19 -6.57 24.37
CA ILE A 91 -8.75 -7.56 25.28
C ILE A 91 -7.62 -8.22 26.06
N SER A 92 -7.73 -8.20 27.39
CA SER A 92 -6.79 -8.87 28.30
C SER A 92 -7.54 -9.66 29.37
N ARG A 93 -6.88 -10.65 29.96
CA ARG A 93 -7.35 -11.30 31.19
C ARG A 93 -7.01 -10.50 32.44
N ALA A 94 -5.96 -9.68 32.35
CA ALA A 94 -5.61 -8.73 33.39
C ALA A 94 -6.51 -7.49 33.26
N ARG A 95 -6.62 -6.74 34.36
CA ARG A 95 -7.27 -5.43 34.36
C ARG A 95 -6.61 -4.54 33.30
N PRO A 96 -7.38 -3.88 32.41
CA PRO A 96 -6.82 -2.96 31.41
C PRO A 96 -6.00 -1.84 32.06
N ASP A 97 -4.83 -1.56 31.49
CA ASP A 97 -4.03 -0.40 31.86
C ASP A 97 -4.62 0.86 31.19
N ALA A 98 -5.20 1.74 32.01
CA ALA A 98 -5.86 2.96 31.55
C ALA A 98 -4.86 3.99 30.98
N GLU A 99 -3.65 4.07 31.54
CA GLU A 99 -2.62 5.00 31.09
C GLU A 99 -2.09 4.59 29.71
N LEU A 100 -1.91 3.28 29.49
CA LEU A 100 -1.55 2.76 28.17
C LEU A 100 -2.62 3.07 27.14
N LEU A 101 -3.90 2.86 27.47
CA LEU A 101 -5.01 3.17 26.56
C LEU A 101 -5.04 4.66 26.20
N ASP A 102 -4.88 5.54 27.19
CA ASP A 102 -4.87 6.99 26.97
C ASP A 102 -3.67 7.43 26.12
N ALA A 103 -2.49 6.84 26.34
CA ALA A 103 -1.30 7.11 25.52
C ALA A 103 -1.49 6.68 24.05
N VAL A 104 -2.06 5.50 23.80
CA VAL A 104 -2.38 5.02 22.45
C VAL A 104 -3.40 5.93 21.77
N ARG A 105 -4.48 6.29 22.49
CA ARG A 105 -5.49 7.24 22.00
C ARG A 105 -4.87 8.60 21.69
N HIS A 106 -3.97 9.10 22.53
CA HIS A 106 -3.28 10.37 22.28
C HIS A 106 -2.43 10.31 21.01
N ASN A 107 -1.64 9.25 20.83
CA ASN A 107 -0.83 9.08 19.63
C ASN A 107 -1.68 9.01 18.35
N LEU A 108 -2.84 8.36 18.39
CA LEU A 108 -3.67 8.14 17.20
C LEU A 108 -4.69 9.26 16.95
N PHE A 109 -5.27 9.88 17.99
CA PHE A 109 -6.34 10.88 17.84
C PHE A 109 -5.90 12.33 18.01
N ALA A 110 -4.88 12.61 18.83
CA ALA A 110 -4.45 13.99 19.08
C ALA A 110 -3.31 14.44 18.15
N ARG A 111 -2.49 13.50 17.66
CA ARG A 111 -1.29 13.78 16.85
C ARG A 111 -1.51 13.49 15.36
N LEU A 112 -2.60 14.00 14.78
CA LEU A 112 -3.03 13.59 13.44
C LEU A 112 -1.97 13.80 12.35
N ASP A 113 -1.22 14.91 12.40
CA ASP A 113 -0.16 15.23 11.42
C ASP A 113 1.26 14.95 11.93
N ASP A 114 1.40 14.65 13.22
CA ASP A 114 2.70 14.39 13.87
C ASP A 114 2.93 12.91 14.18
N PHE A 115 1.93 12.05 13.95
CA PHE A 115 2.06 10.62 14.18
C PHE A 115 2.96 9.98 13.13
N SER A 116 2.71 10.25 11.85
CA SER A 116 3.59 9.79 10.79
C SER A 116 3.78 10.88 9.74
N ASN A 117 4.75 10.73 8.85
CA ASN A 117 4.91 11.61 7.68
C ASN A 117 3.71 11.56 6.69
N MET A 118 2.64 10.88 7.10
CA MET A 118 1.37 10.66 6.45
C MET A 118 0.24 10.91 7.47
N SER A 119 -0.72 11.78 7.12
CA SER A 119 -1.77 12.29 8.03
C SER A 119 -2.84 11.26 8.46
N LEU A 120 -2.93 10.95 9.76
CA LEU A 120 -4.00 10.09 10.31
C LEU A 120 -5.40 10.63 10.06
N TYR A 121 -5.54 11.93 9.77
CA TYR A 121 -6.80 12.51 9.33
C TYR A 121 -7.37 11.78 8.11
N PHE A 122 -6.52 11.42 7.14
CA PHE A 122 -6.96 10.65 5.98
C PHE A 122 -7.47 9.26 6.37
N LEU A 123 -6.73 8.54 7.21
CA LEU A 123 -7.10 7.20 7.66
C LEU A 123 -8.43 7.22 8.43
N HIS A 124 -8.63 8.21 9.31
CA HIS A 124 -9.90 8.38 10.03
C HIS A 124 -11.05 8.76 9.09
N GLY A 125 -10.76 9.59 8.07
CA GLY A 125 -11.70 9.90 7.00
C GLY A 125 -12.13 8.65 6.23
N LEU A 126 -11.19 7.75 5.91
CA LEU A 126 -11.50 6.45 5.28
C LEU A 126 -12.38 5.58 6.17
N VAL A 127 -12.07 5.49 7.47
CA VAL A 127 -12.90 4.75 8.43
C VAL A 127 -14.32 5.31 8.45
N HIS A 128 -14.47 6.63 8.52
CA HIS A 128 -15.78 7.26 8.50
C HIS A 128 -16.53 7.01 7.19
N SER A 129 -15.85 7.14 6.04
CA SER A 129 -16.41 6.92 4.70
C SER A 129 -16.89 5.47 4.51
N ALA A 130 -16.10 4.49 4.99
CA ALA A 130 -16.40 3.07 4.83
C ALA A 130 -17.49 2.56 5.77
N PHE A 131 -17.49 3.01 7.04
CA PHE A 131 -18.31 2.43 8.10
C PHE A 131 -19.40 3.36 8.65
N GLY A 132 -19.41 4.64 8.23
CA GLY A 132 -20.35 5.65 8.72
C GLY A 132 -20.15 6.02 10.19
N ARG A 133 -18.98 5.73 10.77
CA ARG A 133 -18.67 5.87 12.20
C ARG A 133 -17.26 6.38 12.40
N ALA A 134 -17.04 7.14 13.46
CA ALA A 134 -15.69 7.47 13.90
C ALA A 134 -15.00 6.23 14.46
N LEU A 135 -13.66 6.15 14.31
CA LEU A 135 -12.84 5.11 14.92
C LEU A 135 -12.94 5.21 16.46
N SER A 136 -13.26 4.09 17.13
CA SER A 136 -13.09 3.95 18.58
C SER A 136 -11.93 3.02 18.93
N ILE A 137 -11.26 3.27 20.04
CA ILE A 137 -10.23 2.40 20.60
C ILE A 137 -10.56 2.22 22.06
N ASP A 138 -10.85 1.01 22.49
CA ASP A 138 -11.30 0.68 23.84
C ASP A 138 -10.50 -0.51 24.38
N ALA A 139 -10.47 -0.67 25.70
CA ALA A 139 -9.86 -1.82 26.35
C ALA A 139 -10.85 -2.49 27.29
N ARG A 140 -10.86 -3.82 27.30
CA ARG A 140 -11.77 -4.61 28.15
C ARG A 140 -11.07 -5.81 28.78
N GLN A 141 -11.46 -6.09 30.01
CA GLN A 141 -11.11 -7.35 30.67
C GLN A 141 -12.03 -8.46 30.15
N THR A 142 -11.53 -9.69 30.08
CA THR A 142 -12.35 -10.89 29.88
C THR A 142 -11.92 -12.00 30.82
N ASP A 143 -12.91 -12.73 31.34
CA ASP A 143 -12.68 -13.97 32.08
C ASP A 143 -12.66 -15.20 31.15
N GLU A 144 -12.98 -15.01 29.86
CA GLU A 144 -13.04 -16.06 28.85
C GLU A 144 -11.66 -16.33 28.20
N SER A 145 -11.63 -17.24 27.22
CA SER A 145 -10.48 -17.36 26.33
C SER A 145 -10.34 -16.09 25.47
N LEU A 146 -9.10 -15.64 25.27
CA LEU A 146 -8.83 -14.57 24.32
C LEU A 146 -9.32 -15.00 22.94
N PRO A 147 -9.99 -14.10 22.18
CA PRO A 147 -10.44 -14.42 20.83
C PRO A 147 -9.33 -15.06 20.00
N GLU A 148 -9.72 -16.05 19.23
CA GLU A 148 -8.79 -16.68 18.31
C GLU A 148 -8.42 -15.69 17.21
N ALA A 149 -7.11 -15.45 17.06
CA ALA A 149 -6.58 -15.05 15.78
C ALA A 149 -6.94 -16.19 14.84
N ARG A 150 -8.05 -16.06 14.11
CA ARG A 150 -8.28 -16.93 12.98
C ARG A 150 -7.02 -16.77 12.15
N GLY A 151 -6.25 -17.85 11.99
CA GLY A 151 -5.19 -17.87 10.98
C GLY A 151 -5.80 -17.29 9.72
N HIS A 152 -5.03 -16.50 8.97
CA HIS A 152 -5.46 -15.86 7.72
C HIS A 152 -5.81 -16.94 6.69
N GLY A 153 -6.88 -17.67 6.98
CA GLY A 153 -7.41 -18.80 6.30
C GLY A 153 -8.09 -18.21 5.10
N ARG A 154 -7.66 -18.71 3.94
CA ARG A 154 -8.28 -18.63 2.62
C ARG A 154 -9.55 -17.82 2.66
N ALA A 155 -9.52 -16.66 2.01
CA ALA A 155 -10.67 -15.80 1.81
C ALA A 155 -11.94 -16.66 1.74
N SER A 156 -12.74 -16.67 2.81
CA SER A 156 -13.98 -17.42 2.86
C SER A 156 -15.06 -16.65 2.09
N GLY A 157 -14.73 -16.27 0.87
CA GLY A 157 -15.66 -15.90 -0.18
C GLY A 157 -15.96 -17.14 -0.99
N ARG A 158 -17.24 -17.52 -1.06
CA ARG A 158 -17.76 -18.71 -1.77
C ARG A 158 -17.64 -18.65 -3.30
N GLY A 159 -16.67 -17.92 -3.86
CA GLY A 159 -16.42 -17.88 -5.30
C GLY A 159 -15.10 -18.56 -5.62
N LYS A 160 -15.11 -19.57 -6.50
CA LYS A 160 -13.89 -19.89 -7.25
C LYS A 160 -13.43 -18.61 -7.97
N PRO A 161 -12.12 -18.34 -8.09
CA PRO A 161 -11.63 -17.25 -8.91
C PRO A 161 -12.31 -17.34 -10.28
N ARG A 162 -13.04 -16.29 -10.66
CA ARG A 162 -13.59 -16.22 -12.01
C ARG A 162 -12.43 -15.83 -12.91
N GLN A 163 -11.88 -16.83 -13.59
CA GLN A 163 -10.95 -16.60 -14.68
C GLN A 163 -11.56 -15.58 -15.63
N ALA A 164 -10.82 -14.52 -15.95
CA ALA A 164 -11.28 -13.53 -16.90
C ALA A 164 -11.63 -14.22 -18.22
N ARG A 165 -12.83 -13.94 -18.75
CA ARG A 165 -13.25 -14.49 -20.03
C ARG A 165 -12.51 -13.77 -21.18
N PRO A 166 -12.25 -14.45 -22.30
CA PRO A 166 -11.80 -13.77 -23.51
C PRO A 166 -12.82 -12.73 -23.95
N GLY A 167 -12.34 -11.63 -24.51
CA GLY A 167 -13.21 -10.53 -24.95
C GLY A 167 -12.48 -9.19 -25.04
N LEU A 168 -13.20 -8.18 -25.51
CA LEU A 168 -12.71 -6.81 -25.61
C LEU A 168 -13.23 -5.96 -24.44
N ALA A 169 -12.32 -5.37 -23.67
CA ALA A 169 -12.64 -4.43 -22.62
C ALA A 169 -12.10 -3.03 -22.92
N LEU A 170 -12.88 -2.02 -22.57
CA LEU A 170 -12.35 -0.68 -22.35
C LEU A 170 -11.68 -0.65 -20.98
N ALA A 171 -10.41 -0.25 -20.93
CA ALA A 171 -9.74 0.07 -19.69
C ALA A 171 -9.56 1.58 -19.58
N VAL A 172 -9.86 2.13 -18.41
CA VAL A 172 -9.62 3.53 -18.04
C VAL A 172 -8.80 3.53 -16.75
N ASN A 173 -7.72 4.30 -16.72
CA ASN A 173 -6.90 4.52 -15.53
C ASN A 173 -6.85 6.01 -15.24
N ILE A 174 -7.44 6.40 -14.11
CA ILE A 174 -7.56 7.80 -13.68
C ILE A 174 -6.58 8.03 -12.53
N GLY A 175 -5.43 8.61 -12.86
CA GLY A 175 -4.43 9.04 -11.90
C GLY A 175 -4.60 10.50 -11.48
N GLN A 176 -3.86 10.93 -10.46
CA GLN A 176 -3.89 12.33 -9.97
C GLN A 176 -3.52 13.36 -11.06
N HIS A 177 -2.55 13.04 -11.90
CA HIS A 177 -2.06 13.97 -12.94
C HIS A 177 -2.44 13.54 -14.35
N LEU A 178 -2.56 12.25 -14.60
CA LEU A 178 -2.72 11.70 -15.94
C LEU A 178 -3.83 10.66 -15.96
N THR A 179 -4.67 10.77 -16.97
CA THR A 179 -5.72 9.80 -17.29
C THR A 179 -5.37 9.13 -18.60
N SER A 180 -5.47 7.82 -18.62
CA SER A 180 -5.18 6.97 -19.78
C SER A 180 -6.34 6.02 -20.03
N TRP A 181 -6.60 5.69 -21.29
CA TRP A 181 -7.58 4.67 -21.65
C TRP A 181 -7.14 3.92 -22.88
N GLY A 182 -7.68 2.72 -23.03
CA GLY A 182 -7.35 1.85 -24.15
C GLY A 182 -8.33 0.70 -24.32
N LEU A 183 -8.24 0.05 -25.48
CA LEU A 183 -8.95 -1.20 -25.76
C LEU A 183 -8.00 -2.35 -25.50
N ILE A 184 -8.40 -3.24 -24.60
CA ILE A 184 -7.62 -4.39 -24.18
C ILE A 184 -8.39 -5.65 -24.56
N ARG A 185 -7.79 -6.48 -25.41
CA ARG A 185 -8.33 -7.78 -25.77
C ARG A 185 -7.67 -8.86 -24.93
N LEU A 186 -8.46 -9.64 -24.20
CA LEU A 186 -7.99 -10.90 -23.61
C LEU A 186 -8.25 -12.04 -24.59
N THR A 187 -7.22 -12.80 -24.89
CA THR A 187 -7.26 -13.86 -25.89
C THR A 187 -7.63 -15.22 -25.26
N PRO A 188 -8.21 -16.16 -26.03
CA PRO A 188 -8.60 -17.48 -25.50
C PRO A 188 -7.47 -18.32 -24.90
N ASP A 189 -6.23 -18.07 -25.29
CA ASP A 189 -5.03 -18.72 -24.78
C ASP A 189 -4.47 -18.08 -23.49
N GLY A 190 -5.14 -17.04 -22.97
CA GLY A 190 -4.75 -16.36 -21.74
C GLY A 190 -3.78 -15.18 -21.94
N GLY A 191 -3.49 -14.80 -23.19
CA GLY A 191 -2.74 -13.60 -23.53
C GLY A 191 -3.57 -12.30 -23.45
N CYS A 192 -2.88 -11.17 -23.67
CA CYS A 192 -3.50 -9.86 -23.81
C CYS A 192 -2.92 -9.08 -24.98
N VAL A 193 -3.77 -8.29 -25.66
CA VAL A 193 -3.36 -7.35 -26.72
C VAL A 193 -3.90 -5.96 -26.38
N VAL A 194 -3.01 -4.97 -26.38
CA VAL A 194 -3.36 -3.54 -26.26
C VAL A 194 -3.60 -3.01 -27.67
N GLU A 195 -4.86 -2.81 -28.07
CA GLU A 195 -5.20 -2.40 -29.44
C GLU A 195 -5.09 -0.88 -29.65
N ARG A 196 -5.37 -0.10 -28.60
CA ARG A 196 -5.31 1.37 -28.61
C ARG A 196 -4.89 1.87 -27.24
N LEU A 197 -4.11 2.94 -27.21
CA LEU A 197 -3.71 3.63 -25.98
C LEU A 197 -3.78 5.15 -26.20
N PHE A 198 -4.50 5.83 -25.32
CA PHE A 198 -4.60 7.28 -25.28
C PHE A 198 -4.23 7.77 -23.88
N ARG A 199 -3.73 9.00 -23.83
CA ARG A 199 -3.36 9.67 -22.58
C ARG A 199 -3.61 11.16 -22.67
N ARG A 200 -4.09 11.74 -21.58
CA ARG A 200 -4.16 13.18 -21.36
C ARG A 200 -3.90 13.52 -19.89
N GLU A 201 -3.72 14.81 -19.61
CA GLU A 201 -3.80 15.33 -18.25
C GLU A 201 -5.18 15.03 -17.66
N THR A 202 -5.21 14.55 -16.41
CA THR A 202 -6.49 14.32 -15.71
C THR A 202 -7.25 15.65 -15.58
N HIS A 203 -6.54 16.72 -15.23
CA HIS A 203 -7.06 18.07 -15.14
C HIS A 203 -6.02 19.07 -15.69
N HIS A 204 -6.47 20.06 -16.47
CA HIS A 204 -5.59 21.01 -17.16
C HIS A 204 -4.97 22.07 -16.25
N ASP A 205 -5.53 22.28 -15.07
CA ASP A 205 -5.01 23.20 -14.08
C ASP A 205 -4.56 22.38 -12.86
N LEU A 206 -3.31 22.50 -12.42
CA LEU A 206 -2.77 21.69 -11.31
C LEU A 206 -3.41 22.03 -9.93
N THR A 207 -4.51 22.79 -9.94
CA THR A 207 -5.35 23.10 -8.79
C THR A 207 -6.21 21.89 -8.39
N ARG A 208 -6.70 21.91 -7.15
CA ARG A 208 -7.44 20.79 -6.56
C ARG A 208 -8.67 20.46 -7.42
N CYS A 209 -8.72 19.26 -7.96
CA CYS A 209 -9.82 18.71 -8.77
C CYS A 209 -10.85 18.01 -7.88
N CYS A 210 -12.13 18.05 -8.28
CA CYS A 210 -13.15 17.14 -7.75
C CYS A 210 -13.55 16.12 -8.83
N LEU A 211 -13.04 14.89 -8.69
CA LEU A 211 -13.31 13.81 -9.66
C LEU A 211 -14.80 13.56 -9.89
N THR A 212 -15.63 13.67 -8.85
CA THR A 212 -17.08 13.41 -8.97
C THR A 212 -17.71 14.30 -10.05
N ALA A 213 -17.27 15.56 -10.17
CA ALA A 213 -17.77 16.48 -11.19
C ALA A 213 -17.27 16.10 -12.60
N GLU A 214 -16.04 15.61 -12.71
CA GLU A 214 -15.36 15.39 -13.99
C GLU A 214 -15.53 13.98 -14.57
N ILE A 215 -15.91 12.99 -13.76
CA ILE A 215 -15.91 11.58 -14.21
C ILE A 215 -16.83 11.34 -15.40
N ALA A 216 -17.98 12.03 -15.45
CA ALA A 216 -18.90 11.93 -16.58
C ALA A 216 -18.26 12.45 -17.88
N ASP A 217 -17.58 13.59 -17.80
CA ASP A 217 -16.89 14.19 -18.95
C ASP A 217 -15.68 13.35 -19.39
N ILE A 218 -14.95 12.77 -18.42
CA ILE A 218 -13.86 11.83 -18.70
C ILE A 218 -14.39 10.65 -19.52
N LEU A 219 -15.45 9.98 -19.06
CA LEU A 219 -15.97 8.79 -19.75
C LEU A 219 -16.67 9.14 -21.07
N ALA A 220 -17.29 10.32 -21.17
CA ALA A 220 -17.85 10.81 -22.43
C ALA A 220 -16.75 11.07 -23.47
N ALA A 221 -15.66 11.71 -23.08
CA ALA A 221 -14.50 11.95 -23.94
C ALA A 221 -13.87 10.62 -24.40
N VAL A 222 -13.68 9.67 -23.48
CA VAL A 222 -13.20 8.32 -23.79
C VAL A 222 -14.09 7.64 -24.85
N ARG A 223 -15.42 7.67 -24.68
CA ARG A 223 -16.35 7.12 -25.68
C ARG A 223 -16.20 7.82 -27.03
N SER A 224 -16.10 9.15 -27.04
CA SER A 224 -15.90 9.95 -28.24
C SER A 224 -14.61 9.57 -28.99
N ASP A 225 -13.50 9.42 -28.27
CA ASP A 225 -12.19 9.07 -28.85
C ASP A 225 -12.15 7.65 -29.42
N LEU A 226 -12.93 6.73 -28.85
CA LEU A 226 -13.09 5.39 -29.38
C LEU A 226 -13.89 5.37 -30.69
N GLY A 227 -14.88 6.26 -30.84
CA GLY A 227 -15.77 6.30 -32.00
C GLY A 227 -16.55 5.00 -32.16
N GLN A 228 -16.61 4.44 -33.37
CA GLN A 228 -17.32 3.19 -33.66
C GLN A 228 -16.77 1.98 -32.89
N ALA A 229 -15.48 1.98 -32.51
CA ALA A 229 -14.89 0.88 -31.74
C ALA A 229 -15.49 0.76 -30.32
N ALA A 230 -16.22 1.76 -29.84
CA ALA A 230 -16.95 1.69 -28.57
C ALA A 230 -18.09 0.65 -28.59
N ASP A 231 -18.62 0.31 -29.77
CA ASP A 231 -19.76 -0.62 -29.89
C ASP A 231 -19.35 -2.09 -29.64
N ASP A 232 -18.08 -2.41 -29.94
CA ASP A 232 -17.47 -3.73 -29.72
C ASP A 232 -17.03 -3.97 -28.27
N VAL A 233 -17.05 -2.95 -27.41
CA VAL A 233 -16.68 -3.06 -26.00
C VAL A 233 -17.69 -3.94 -25.27
N GLU A 234 -17.20 -4.99 -24.62
CA GLU A 234 -18.03 -5.94 -23.88
C GLU A 234 -18.08 -5.64 -22.38
N ALA A 235 -17.04 -4.99 -21.85
CA ALA A 235 -16.89 -4.63 -20.43
C ALA A 235 -16.03 -3.38 -20.26
N VAL A 236 -16.23 -2.67 -19.15
CA VAL A 236 -15.49 -1.45 -18.81
C VAL A 236 -14.75 -1.64 -17.48
N GLY A 237 -13.44 -1.57 -17.50
CA GLY A 237 -12.58 -1.58 -16.33
C GLY A 237 -12.10 -0.17 -16.01
N ILE A 238 -12.38 0.30 -14.80
CA ILE A 238 -11.92 1.60 -14.31
C ILE A 238 -10.95 1.34 -13.16
N SER A 239 -9.72 1.82 -13.29
CA SER A 239 -8.76 1.89 -12.20
C SER A 239 -8.60 3.33 -11.73
N LEU A 240 -8.53 3.50 -10.42
CA LEU A 240 -8.57 4.82 -9.78
C LEU A 240 -7.43 4.96 -8.77
N ALA A 241 -6.71 6.08 -8.82
CA ALA A 241 -5.70 6.46 -7.83
C ALA A 241 -6.36 6.97 -6.53
N ALA A 242 -7.20 6.14 -5.93
CA ALA A 242 -7.86 6.33 -4.65
C ALA A 242 -8.19 4.98 -4.01
N THR A 243 -8.53 4.99 -2.73
CA THR A 243 -9.02 3.81 -2.02
C THR A 243 -10.34 3.34 -2.65
N VAL A 244 -10.41 2.06 -3.01
CA VAL A 244 -11.61 1.41 -3.56
C VAL A 244 -11.88 0.14 -2.77
N MET A 245 -13.06 0.04 -2.18
CA MET A 245 -13.51 -1.14 -1.42
C MET A 245 -14.82 -1.66 -2.02
N ASP A 246 -14.87 -2.94 -2.36
CA ASP A 246 -16.02 -3.59 -3.01
C ASP A 246 -16.57 -2.84 -4.23
N GLY A 247 -15.66 -2.36 -5.09
CA GLY A 247 -16.03 -1.63 -6.31
C GLY A 247 -16.55 -0.20 -6.08
N ARG A 248 -16.41 0.32 -4.85
CA ARG A 248 -16.83 1.67 -4.49
C ARG A 248 -15.62 2.53 -4.09
N PRO A 249 -15.49 3.77 -4.60
CA PRO A 249 -14.49 4.69 -4.12
C PRO A 249 -14.81 5.10 -2.68
N LEU A 250 -13.78 5.29 -1.86
CA LEU A 250 -13.88 5.85 -0.51
C LEU A 250 -13.23 7.23 -0.50
N PRO A 251 -13.95 8.29 -0.89
CA PRO A 251 -13.34 9.61 -1.02
C PRO A 251 -13.12 10.23 0.37
N VAL A 252 -12.04 10.98 0.52
CA VAL A 252 -11.72 11.74 1.73
C VAL A 252 -11.46 13.19 1.35
N ALA A 253 -12.18 14.11 2.01
CA ALA A 253 -12.06 15.53 1.77
C ALA A 253 -10.61 16.00 1.91
N GLN A 254 -10.15 16.90 1.03
CA GLN A 254 -8.80 17.46 1.00
C GLN A 254 -7.68 16.51 0.51
N PHE A 255 -7.99 15.27 0.12
CA PHE A 255 -6.99 14.31 -0.36
C PHE A 255 -7.23 13.86 -1.81
N GLY A 256 -6.13 13.77 -2.56
CA GLY A 256 -6.08 13.13 -3.88
C GLY A 256 -7.10 13.70 -4.87
N LEU A 257 -7.76 12.79 -5.59
CA LEU A 257 -8.74 13.08 -6.64
C LEU A 257 -10.04 13.72 -6.14
N PHE A 258 -10.24 13.79 -4.82
CA PHE A 258 -11.44 14.33 -4.18
C PHE A 258 -11.15 15.57 -3.35
N ALA A 259 -9.95 16.15 -3.49
CA ALA A 259 -9.46 17.20 -2.60
C ALA A 259 -10.29 18.49 -2.64
N ALA A 260 -10.95 18.79 -3.76
CA ALA A 260 -11.83 19.96 -3.91
C ALA A 260 -13.33 19.63 -3.82
N CYS A 261 -13.71 18.36 -3.61
CA CYS A 261 -15.11 18.00 -3.55
C CYS A 261 -15.80 18.57 -2.31
N SER A 262 -17.01 19.11 -2.50
CA SER A 262 -17.97 19.39 -1.44
C SER A 262 -18.43 18.09 -0.76
N GLN A 263 -19.00 18.20 0.44
CA GLN A 263 -19.53 17.03 1.14
C GLN A 263 -20.58 16.28 0.29
N THR A 264 -21.45 17.03 -0.40
CA THR A 264 -22.44 16.44 -1.31
C THR A 264 -21.78 15.62 -2.41
N GLU A 265 -20.71 16.12 -3.05
CA GLU A 265 -20.00 15.37 -4.10
C GLU A 265 -19.27 14.12 -3.56
N LEU A 266 -18.78 14.18 -2.32
CA LEU A 266 -18.17 13.01 -1.66
C LEU A 266 -19.22 11.94 -1.39
N ASP A 267 -20.39 12.32 -0.88
CA ASP A 267 -21.50 11.41 -0.57
C ASP A 267 -22.04 10.71 -1.85
N HIS A 268 -21.98 11.39 -3.00
CA HIS A 268 -22.42 10.87 -4.29
C HIS A 268 -21.33 10.11 -5.07
N ALA A 269 -20.05 10.15 -4.64
CA ALA A 269 -18.95 9.58 -5.41
C ALA A 269 -19.14 8.09 -5.75
N ALA A 270 -19.74 7.33 -4.83
CA ALA A 270 -19.95 5.89 -5.01
C ALA A 270 -20.95 5.57 -6.13
N THR A 271 -21.95 6.41 -6.37
CA THR A 271 -22.93 6.21 -7.45
C THR A 271 -22.52 6.92 -8.73
N ALA A 272 -21.87 8.09 -8.64
CA ALA A 272 -21.50 8.92 -9.78
C ALA A 272 -20.65 8.18 -10.82
N ILE A 273 -19.67 7.38 -10.39
CA ILE A 273 -18.80 6.62 -11.30
C ILE A 273 -19.61 5.55 -12.05
N SER A 274 -20.45 4.79 -11.33
CA SER A 274 -21.29 3.74 -11.92
C SER A 274 -22.30 4.33 -12.90
N GLU A 275 -22.93 5.44 -12.56
CA GLU A 275 -23.89 6.12 -13.43
C GLU A 275 -23.22 6.71 -14.67
N ALA A 276 -22.05 7.33 -14.51
CA ALA A 276 -21.26 7.86 -15.62
C ALA A 276 -20.84 6.74 -16.59
N ALA A 277 -20.41 5.59 -16.06
CA ALA A 277 -20.07 4.42 -16.86
C ALA A 277 -21.30 3.86 -17.59
N ALA A 278 -22.45 3.73 -16.90
CA ALA A 278 -23.68 3.25 -17.51
C ALA A 278 -24.22 4.18 -18.61
N ARG A 279 -24.07 5.50 -18.45
CA ARG A 279 -24.40 6.49 -19.49
C ARG A 279 -23.46 6.40 -20.69
N ALA A 280 -22.15 6.27 -20.43
CA ALA A 280 -21.14 6.21 -21.48
C ALA A 280 -21.11 4.85 -22.21
N PHE A 281 -21.49 3.74 -21.56
CA PHE A 281 -21.47 2.40 -22.15
C PHE A 281 -22.74 1.61 -21.75
N PRO A 282 -23.91 1.93 -22.34
CA PRO A 282 -25.18 1.33 -21.96
C PRO A 282 -25.19 -0.19 -22.10
N GLY A 283 -25.68 -0.89 -21.07
CA GLY A 283 -25.79 -2.36 -21.06
C GLY A 283 -24.46 -3.11 -20.93
N ARG A 284 -23.35 -2.43 -20.63
CA ARG A 284 -22.05 -3.04 -20.38
C ARG A 284 -21.74 -3.08 -18.89
N SER A 285 -21.11 -4.16 -18.44
CA SER A 285 -20.61 -4.28 -17.07
C SER A 285 -19.47 -3.29 -16.84
N ALA A 286 -19.50 -2.57 -15.73
CA ALA A 286 -18.44 -1.66 -15.32
C ALA A 286 -17.89 -2.07 -13.95
N VAL A 287 -16.58 -2.21 -13.86
CA VAL A 287 -15.87 -2.56 -12.62
C VAL A 287 -14.92 -1.45 -12.25
N LEU A 288 -14.96 -1.04 -10.98
CA LEU A 288 -14.03 -0.09 -10.40
C LEU A 288 -13.03 -0.83 -9.49
N VAL A 289 -11.75 -0.55 -9.66
CA VAL A 289 -10.67 -1.06 -8.80
C VAL A 289 -9.71 0.06 -8.42
N ASN A 290 -8.99 -0.13 -7.31
CA ASN A 290 -7.83 0.70 -7.00
C ASN A 290 -6.72 0.50 -8.06
N ASP A 291 -5.94 1.53 -8.35
CA ASP A 291 -4.85 1.52 -9.33
C ASP A 291 -3.71 0.55 -8.98
N GLY A 292 -3.36 0.43 -7.70
CA GLY A 292 -2.42 -0.58 -7.19
C GLY A 292 -2.94 -2.00 -7.39
N ARG A 293 -4.24 -2.23 -7.14
CA ARG A 293 -4.88 -3.53 -7.41
C ARG A 293 -4.85 -3.89 -8.89
N ALA A 294 -5.16 -2.95 -9.78
CA ALA A 294 -5.10 -3.18 -11.21
C ALA A 294 -3.68 -3.59 -11.65
N GLN A 295 -2.67 -2.84 -11.23
CA GLN A 295 -1.27 -3.18 -11.53
C GLN A 295 -0.86 -4.55 -10.97
N ALA A 296 -1.36 -4.93 -9.80
CA ALA A 296 -1.10 -6.24 -9.23
C ALA A 296 -1.73 -7.38 -10.03
N LEU A 297 -2.96 -7.19 -10.53
CA LEU A 297 -3.62 -8.15 -11.41
C LEU A 297 -2.85 -8.33 -12.72
N PHE A 298 -2.32 -7.24 -13.28
CA PHE A 298 -1.42 -7.33 -14.42
C PHE A 298 -0.19 -8.19 -14.11
N ALA A 299 0.51 -7.88 -13.01
CA ALA A 299 1.72 -8.61 -12.63
C ALA A 299 1.43 -10.11 -12.40
N PHE A 300 0.31 -10.41 -11.75
CA PHE A 300 -0.10 -11.79 -11.45
C PHE A 300 -0.41 -12.59 -12.71
N HIS A 301 -1.24 -12.05 -13.62
CA HIS A 301 -1.75 -12.81 -14.76
C HIS A 301 -0.89 -12.74 -16.03
N PHE A 302 -0.15 -11.65 -16.23
CA PHE A 302 0.55 -11.40 -17.50
C PHE A 302 2.07 -11.26 -17.36
N ALA A 303 2.60 -11.08 -16.14
CA ALA A 303 4.04 -10.97 -15.89
C ALA A 303 4.62 -12.17 -15.12
N GLY A 304 3.92 -13.31 -15.08
CA GLY A 304 4.39 -14.52 -14.41
C GLY A 304 4.28 -14.50 -12.88
N GLY A 305 3.56 -13.53 -12.30
CA GLY A 305 3.42 -13.38 -10.86
C GLY A 305 2.76 -14.57 -10.17
N GLN A 306 1.80 -15.24 -10.82
CA GLN A 306 1.18 -16.46 -10.29
C GLN A 306 2.23 -17.57 -10.04
N ALA A 307 3.10 -17.82 -11.03
CA ALA A 307 4.15 -18.83 -10.91
C ALA A 307 5.22 -18.41 -9.90
N ALA A 308 5.57 -17.11 -9.84
CA ALA A 308 6.55 -16.60 -8.90
C ALA A 308 6.09 -16.70 -7.44
N ALA A 309 4.82 -16.41 -7.17
CA ALA A 309 4.26 -16.44 -5.83
C ALA A 309 4.11 -17.86 -5.27
N GLY A 310 3.85 -18.85 -6.14
CA GLY A 310 3.65 -20.24 -5.73
C GLY A 310 2.49 -20.35 -4.72
N ASP A 311 2.75 -20.96 -3.57
CA ASP A 311 1.77 -21.09 -2.47
C ASP A 311 1.74 -19.87 -1.52
N GLY A 312 2.51 -18.82 -1.83
CA GLY A 312 2.55 -17.58 -1.06
C GLY A 312 1.83 -16.42 -1.73
N HIS A 313 1.76 -15.29 -1.03
CA HIS A 313 1.16 -14.05 -1.53
C HIS A 313 2.11 -13.31 -2.46
N LEU A 314 1.56 -12.58 -3.43
CA LEU A 314 2.32 -11.72 -4.34
C LEU A 314 2.27 -10.27 -3.87
N LEU A 315 3.41 -9.71 -3.44
CA LEU A 315 3.55 -8.28 -3.23
C LEU A 315 3.99 -7.60 -4.52
N THR A 316 3.29 -6.55 -4.92
CA THR A 316 3.63 -5.74 -6.09
C THR A 316 3.90 -4.30 -5.69
N LEU A 317 4.88 -3.68 -6.34
CA LEU A 317 5.27 -2.28 -6.11
C LEU A 317 5.55 -1.60 -7.45
N ARG A 318 5.04 -0.37 -7.63
CA ARG A 318 5.52 0.58 -8.64
C ARG A 318 5.94 1.87 -7.95
N LEU A 319 7.15 2.35 -8.21
CA LEU A 319 7.57 3.68 -7.78
C LEU A 319 6.79 4.75 -8.56
N GLY A 320 6.24 5.72 -7.83
CA GLY A 320 5.34 6.75 -8.33
C GLY A 320 5.45 8.02 -7.48
N ALA A 321 4.74 9.10 -7.83
CA ALA A 321 4.62 10.25 -6.91
C ALA A 321 4.03 9.79 -5.55
N CYS A 322 3.09 8.85 -5.62
CA CYS A 322 2.77 7.92 -4.55
C CYS A 322 3.11 6.51 -5.06
N PRO A 323 3.80 5.65 -4.28
CA PRO A 323 3.99 4.26 -4.67
C PRO A 323 2.64 3.55 -4.79
N CYS A 324 2.47 2.80 -5.86
CA CYS A 324 1.37 1.84 -5.97
C CYS A 324 1.88 0.52 -5.39
N VAL A 325 1.35 0.13 -4.24
CA VAL A 325 1.69 -1.11 -3.56
C VAL A 325 0.42 -1.93 -3.43
N HIS A 326 0.50 -3.23 -3.69
CA HIS A 326 -0.64 -4.10 -3.47
C HIS A 326 -0.21 -5.55 -3.25
N CYS A 327 -0.96 -6.28 -2.44
CA CYS A 327 -0.69 -7.68 -2.13
C CYS A 327 -1.87 -8.56 -2.55
N LEU A 328 -1.63 -9.53 -3.43
CA LEU A 328 -2.61 -10.54 -3.83
C LEU A 328 -2.33 -11.87 -3.12
N ASP A 329 -3.37 -12.66 -2.87
CA ASP A 329 -3.24 -14.03 -2.43
C ASP A 329 -2.83 -14.99 -3.57
N VAL A 330 -2.69 -16.27 -3.24
CA VAL A 330 -2.31 -17.34 -4.17
C VAL A 330 -3.26 -17.50 -5.35
N ASP A 331 -4.50 -17.04 -5.20
CA ASP A 331 -5.57 -17.13 -6.20
C ASP A 331 -5.73 -15.80 -6.98
N GLY A 332 -4.90 -14.80 -6.72
CA GLY A 332 -4.96 -13.49 -7.36
C GLY A 332 -6.01 -12.54 -6.78
N HIS A 333 -6.52 -12.81 -5.57
CA HIS A 333 -7.49 -11.95 -4.91
C HIS A 333 -6.82 -10.92 -3.98
N SER A 334 -7.45 -9.74 -3.87
CA SER A 334 -7.20 -8.88 -2.71
C SER A 334 -8.25 -9.19 -1.64
N PRO A 335 -7.86 -9.43 -0.37
CA PRO A 335 -8.82 -9.50 0.73
C PRO A 335 -9.55 -8.15 0.88
N PRO A 336 -10.82 -8.14 1.35
CA PRO A 336 -11.54 -6.90 1.60
C PRO A 336 -10.76 -6.03 2.60
N GLY A 337 -10.50 -4.77 2.24
CA GLY A 337 -9.74 -3.84 3.05
C GLY A 337 -9.53 -2.50 2.36
N PHE A 338 -8.78 -1.63 3.02
CA PHE A 338 -8.35 -0.34 2.47
C PHE A 338 -7.12 -0.51 1.57
N ASP A 339 -6.26 -1.49 1.86
CA ASP A 339 -5.04 -1.75 1.08
C ASP A 339 -4.14 -0.49 0.94
N GLU A 340 -4.11 0.35 1.98
CA GLU A 340 -3.37 1.61 2.03
C GLU A 340 -1.93 1.39 2.53
N TYR A 341 -1.16 0.55 1.83
CA TYR A 341 0.20 0.16 2.22
C TYR A 341 1.18 1.34 2.34
N GLY A 342 0.92 2.43 1.62
CA GLY A 342 1.73 3.65 1.71
C GLY A 342 1.72 4.29 3.10
N TRP A 343 0.77 3.90 3.96
CA TRP A 343 0.50 4.45 5.29
C TRP A 343 1.00 3.57 6.44
N LEU A 344 1.61 2.41 6.14
CA LEU A 344 2.16 1.56 7.19
C LEU A 344 3.33 2.27 7.88
N ALA A 345 3.33 2.32 9.20
CA ALA A 345 4.50 2.68 9.97
C ALA A 345 5.58 1.59 9.78
N ILE A 346 6.78 2.01 9.38
CA ILE A 346 7.93 1.10 9.18
C ILE A 346 9.15 1.47 10.01
N ARG A 347 9.25 2.73 10.46
CA ARG A 347 10.36 3.25 11.28
C ARG A 347 9.84 4.21 12.34
N ALA A 348 10.34 4.11 13.56
CA ALA A 348 10.01 4.99 14.69
C ALA A 348 11.05 6.11 14.86
N VAL A 349 11.36 6.82 13.78
CA VAL A 349 12.30 7.94 13.80
C VAL A 349 11.75 9.08 12.96
N PRO A 350 11.75 10.31 13.50
CA PRO A 350 11.41 11.48 12.70
C PRO A 350 12.51 11.73 11.67
N SER A 351 12.14 11.93 10.40
CA SER A 351 13.07 12.20 9.30
C SER A 351 13.81 13.54 9.42
N ARG A 352 13.37 14.41 10.33
CA ARG A 352 13.98 15.70 10.69
C ARG A 352 13.66 16.05 12.15
N PRO A 353 14.46 16.88 12.84
CA PRO A 353 14.11 17.37 14.17
C PRO A 353 12.71 18.00 14.19
N GLY A 354 11.87 17.60 15.15
CA GLY A 354 10.47 18.02 15.23
C GLY A 354 9.53 17.40 14.18
N GLY A 355 10.00 16.45 13.38
CA GLY A 355 9.17 15.69 12.44
C GLY A 355 8.27 14.66 13.13
N ALA A 356 7.45 14.00 12.32
CA ALA A 356 6.48 13.01 12.80
C ALA A 356 7.14 11.78 13.46
N LEU A 357 6.44 11.13 14.39
CA LEU A 357 6.95 10.01 15.18
C LEU A 357 7.39 8.81 14.33
N PHE A 358 6.60 8.49 13.30
CA PHE A 358 6.83 7.36 12.42
C PHE A 358 7.07 7.79 10.97
N ALA A 359 7.95 7.07 10.28
CA ALA A 359 8.06 7.14 8.84
C ALA A 359 7.26 6.00 8.19
N THR A 360 6.59 6.32 7.10
CA THR A 360 5.82 5.38 6.27
C THR A 360 6.47 5.17 4.89
N PRO A 361 6.11 4.11 4.14
CA PRO A 361 6.65 3.83 2.81
C PRO A 361 6.36 4.88 1.74
N ARG A 362 5.26 5.66 1.84
CA ARG A 362 4.85 6.56 0.74
C ARG A 362 5.98 7.47 0.28
N HIS A 363 6.66 8.11 1.22
CA HIS A 363 7.76 9.01 0.89
C HIS A 363 9.03 8.27 0.39
N PRO A 364 9.63 7.34 1.15
CA PRO A 364 10.85 6.66 0.75
C PRO A 364 10.69 5.71 -0.43
N LEU A 365 9.49 5.22 -0.75
CA LEU A 365 9.23 4.41 -1.96
C LEU A 365 8.52 5.22 -3.07
N SER A 366 8.58 6.55 -3.03
CA SER A 366 8.13 7.40 -4.14
C SER A 366 9.27 7.77 -5.09
N HIS A 367 8.95 8.48 -6.18
CA HIS A 367 9.94 9.19 -7.00
C HIS A 367 10.83 10.09 -6.13
N TYR A 368 10.27 10.76 -5.13
CA TYR A 368 11.02 11.62 -4.21
C TYR A 368 11.84 10.85 -3.17
N GLY A 369 11.63 9.54 -3.06
CA GLY A 369 12.34 8.68 -2.12
C GLY A 369 13.84 8.63 -2.40
N LEU A 370 14.25 8.74 -3.67
CA LEU A 370 15.67 8.79 -4.02
C LEU A 370 16.34 10.08 -3.52
N ALA A 371 15.65 11.22 -3.66
CA ALA A 371 16.12 12.50 -3.13
C ALA A 371 16.21 12.45 -1.60
N ALA A 372 15.20 11.87 -0.94
CA ALA A 372 15.20 11.69 0.52
C ALA A 372 16.39 10.82 0.97
N ALA A 373 16.63 9.69 0.30
CA ALA A 373 17.77 8.82 0.58
C ALA A 373 19.11 9.51 0.36
N ALA A 374 19.26 10.29 -0.72
CA ALA A 374 20.46 11.07 -0.99
C ALA A 374 20.66 12.19 0.06
N HIS A 375 19.57 12.78 0.55
CA HIS A 375 19.60 13.78 1.61
C HIS A 375 20.08 13.18 2.94
N GLU A 376 19.65 11.96 3.29
CA GLU A 376 20.13 11.25 4.49
C GLU A 376 21.67 11.07 4.49
N PHE A 377 22.29 10.98 3.32
CA PHE A 377 23.74 10.90 3.17
C PHE A 377 24.45 12.25 3.00
N GLY A 378 23.72 13.38 3.00
CA GLY A 378 24.26 14.71 2.72
C GLY A 378 24.65 14.94 1.25
N LEU A 379 24.28 14.03 0.34
CA LEU A 379 24.72 14.07 -1.06
C LEU A 379 24.01 15.16 -1.87
N LEU A 380 22.76 15.50 -1.55
CA LEU A 380 22.08 16.63 -2.20
C LEU A 380 22.84 17.95 -1.98
N ALA A 381 23.27 18.19 -0.74
CA ALA A 381 24.04 19.40 -0.42
C ALA A 381 25.45 19.35 -1.03
N HIS A 382 26.11 18.19 -0.99
CA HIS A 382 27.44 18.01 -1.56
C HIS A 382 27.47 18.31 -3.07
N TYR A 383 26.45 17.88 -3.81
CA TYR A 383 26.36 18.08 -5.27
C TYR A 383 25.54 19.32 -5.68
N GLY A 384 24.99 20.08 -4.74
CA GLY A 384 24.16 21.25 -5.02
C GLY A 384 22.88 20.92 -5.80
N LEU A 385 22.27 19.75 -5.54
CA LEU A 385 21.12 19.23 -6.27
C LEU A 385 19.79 19.62 -5.60
N GLY A 386 18.80 19.96 -6.43
CA GLY A 386 17.39 19.99 -6.02
C GLY A 386 16.79 18.59 -5.90
N ILE A 387 15.57 18.50 -5.36
CA ILE A 387 14.82 17.23 -5.22
C ILE A 387 14.56 16.59 -6.60
N GLU A 388 14.11 17.38 -7.57
CA GLU A 388 13.78 16.89 -8.92
C GLU A 388 15.01 16.42 -9.71
N ASP A 389 16.18 17.00 -9.44
CA ASP A 389 17.43 16.68 -10.13
C ASP A 389 18.13 15.43 -9.58
N ALA A 390 17.74 14.97 -8.38
CA ALA A 390 18.36 13.82 -7.74
C ALA A 390 18.17 12.53 -8.56
N ILE A 391 16.95 12.29 -9.06
CA ILE A 391 16.60 11.08 -9.81
C ILE A 391 17.43 10.92 -11.08
N PRO A 392 17.47 11.90 -12.01
CA PRO A 392 18.30 11.76 -13.21
C PRO A 392 19.78 11.64 -12.87
N PHE A 393 20.25 12.41 -11.87
CA PHE A 393 21.65 12.47 -11.52
C PHE A 393 22.19 11.13 -11.01
N PHE A 394 21.53 10.54 -10.01
CA PHE A 394 22.00 9.28 -9.44
C PHE A 394 21.76 8.10 -10.37
N HIS A 395 20.71 8.11 -11.20
CA HIS A 395 20.54 7.08 -12.23
C HIS A 395 21.68 7.13 -13.26
N ALA A 396 22.01 8.31 -13.79
CA ALA A 396 23.11 8.47 -14.75
C ALA A 396 24.47 8.03 -14.17
N ARG A 397 24.73 8.32 -12.89
CA ARG A 397 25.94 7.85 -12.19
C ARG A 397 25.95 6.34 -12.00
N LEU A 398 24.79 5.73 -11.76
CA LEU A 398 24.67 4.29 -11.55
C LEU A 398 25.02 3.50 -12.82
N ILE A 399 24.57 3.98 -13.99
CA ILE A 399 24.77 3.30 -15.28
C ILE A 399 26.03 3.75 -16.02
N GLY A 400 26.73 4.77 -15.52
CA GLY A 400 27.93 5.32 -16.14
C GLY A 400 29.20 4.51 -15.87
N ASP A 401 30.29 4.87 -16.56
CA ASP A 401 31.55 4.10 -16.56
C ASP A 401 32.43 4.32 -15.31
N ALA A 402 32.10 5.30 -14.47
CA ALA A 402 32.92 5.67 -13.30
C ALA A 402 32.56 4.81 -12.06
N PRO A 403 33.42 3.86 -11.62
CA PRO A 403 33.05 2.89 -10.60
C PRO A 403 32.76 3.48 -9.21
N GLU A 404 33.40 4.59 -8.87
CA GLU A 404 33.15 5.30 -7.60
C GLU A 404 31.78 5.97 -7.59
N ALA A 405 31.42 6.65 -8.69
CA ALA A 405 30.12 7.27 -8.87
C ALA A 405 28.99 6.23 -8.86
N ALA A 406 29.20 5.09 -9.53
CA ALA A 406 28.25 3.98 -9.56
C ALA A 406 28.03 3.39 -8.15
N ARG A 407 29.09 3.22 -7.36
CA ARG A 407 28.98 2.72 -5.97
C ARG A 407 28.22 3.68 -5.06
N GLU A 408 28.46 4.99 -5.20
CA GLU A 408 27.73 6.01 -4.44
C GLU A 408 26.24 6.02 -4.80
N ALA A 409 25.92 6.03 -6.09
CA ALA A 409 24.53 5.96 -6.56
C ALA A 409 23.84 4.67 -6.12
N ALA A 410 24.50 3.52 -6.22
CA ALA A 410 23.99 2.26 -5.71
C ALA A 410 23.69 2.34 -4.21
N GLY A 411 24.50 3.07 -3.43
CA GLY A 411 24.24 3.36 -2.01
C GLY A 411 22.90 4.04 -1.77
N VAL A 412 22.52 4.99 -2.63
CA VAL A 412 21.22 5.69 -2.55
C VAL A 412 20.06 4.72 -2.86
N TYR A 413 20.15 3.94 -3.94
CA TYR A 413 19.12 2.95 -4.29
C TYR A 413 18.99 1.83 -3.25
N ARG A 414 20.08 1.44 -2.58
CA ARG A 414 20.05 0.46 -1.48
C ARG A 414 19.18 0.90 -0.30
N ILE A 415 19.03 2.20 -0.06
CA ILE A 415 18.13 2.71 0.98
C ILE A 415 16.66 2.43 0.61
N LEU A 416 16.29 2.61 -0.65
CA LEU A 416 14.96 2.22 -1.15
C LEU A 416 14.73 0.71 -0.94
N GLY A 417 15.77 -0.10 -1.19
CA GLY A 417 15.79 -1.54 -0.91
C GLY A 417 15.50 -1.89 0.54
N ALA A 418 16.13 -1.18 1.49
CA ALA A 418 15.87 -1.36 2.90
C ALA A 418 14.43 -0.99 3.28
N HIS A 419 13.89 0.10 2.72
CA HIS A 419 12.49 0.49 2.94
C HIS A 419 11.49 -0.53 2.36
N LEU A 420 11.79 -1.11 1.21
CA LEU A 420 11.01 -2.22 0.65
C LEU A 420 11.06 -3.44 1.57
N ALA A 421 12.20 -3.76 2.17
CA ALA A 421 12.32 -4.85 3.13
C ALA A 421 11.51 -4.63 4.40
N MET A 422 11.49 -3.40 4.94
CA MET A 422 10.64 -3.04 6.08
C MET A 422 9.16 -3.17 5.76
N LEU A 423 8.72 -2.66 4.61
CA LEU A 423 7.35 -2.81 4.12
C LEU A 423 6.98 -4.29 3.95
N ALA A 424 7.86 -5.07 3.31
CA ALA A 424 7.64 -6.49 3.09
C ALA A 424 7.50 -7.26 4.41
N ALA A 425 8.28 -6.91 5.45
CA ALA A 425 8.15 -7.54 6.76
C ALA A 425 6.78 -7.26 7.41
N GLU A 426 6.30 -6.02 7.37
CA GLU A 426 4.98 -5.66 7.91
C GLU A 426 3.84 -6.39 7.19
N ILE A 427 3.95 -6.57 5.87
CA ILE A 427 2.94 -7.31 5.10
C ILE A 427 3.07 -8.83 5.35
N HIS A 428 4.29 -9.36 5.38
CA HIS A 428 4.57 -10.79 5.52
C HIS A 428 4.02 -11.37 6.83
N ALA A 429 4.01 -10.59 7.90
CA ALA A 429 3.42 -10.96 9.19
C ALA A 429 1.94 -11.36 9.08
N HIS A 430 1.21 -10.82 8.10
CA HIS A 430 -0.22 -11.10 7.87
C HIS A 430 -0.49 -11.86 6.57
N ARG A 431 0.42 -11.78 5.61
CA ARG A 431 0.25 -12.31 4.28
C ARG A 431 1.58 -12.92 3.88
N PRO A 432 1.87 -14.19 4.25
CA PRO A 432 3.13 -14.81 3.95
C PRO A 432 3.46 -14.70 2.45
N LEU A 433 4.44 -13.86 2.15
CA LEU A 433 4.84 -13.50 0.80
C LEU A 433 5.61 -14.66 0.14
N GLY A 434 5.16 -15.04 -1.05
CA GLY A 434 5.83 -15.95 -1.96
C GLY A 434 6.72 -15.24 -2.97
N ALA A 435 6.38 -14.01 -3.37
CA ALA A 435 7.21 -13.20 -4.27
C ALA A 435 6.99 -11.69 -4.07
N ILE A 436 7.98 -10.91 -4.49
CA ILE A 436 7.93 -9.45 -4.56
C ILE A 436 8.23 -9.03 -6.01
N MET A 437 7.27 -8.41 -6.68
CA MET A 437 7.44 -7.90 -8.05
C MET A 437 7.48 -6.37 -8.05
N VAL A 438 8.49 -5.83 -8.72
CA VAL A 438 8.71 -4.40 -8.81
C VAL A 438 8.55 -3.99 -10.27
N MET A 439 7.60 -3.11 -10.55
CA MET A 439 7.33 -2.58 -11.88
C MET A 439 8.27 -1.41 -12.16
N GLY A 440 9.15 -1.62 -13.14
CA GLY A 440 10.16 -0.68 -13.58
C GLY A 440 9.94 -0.22 -15.02
N SER A 441 10.63 0.85 -15.39
CA SER A 441 10.66 1.41 -16.74
C SER A 441 11.83 2.39 -16.85
N GLN A 442 12.24 2.68 -18.08
CA GLN A 442 13.15 3.81 -18.31
C GLN A 442 12.54 5.14 -17.85
N ALA A 443 11.21 5.31 -17.96
CA ALA A 443 10.52 6.55 -17.58
C ALA A 443 10.60 6.87 -16.08
N ASN A 444 10.53 5.85 -15.21
CA ASN A 444 10.69 6.00 -13.76
C ASN A 444 12.11 5.69 -13.25
N ARG A 445 13.08 5.50 -14.17
CA ARG A 445 14.51 5.27 -13.87
C ARG A 445 14.74 4.12 -12.88
N LEU A 446 13.98 3.05 -13.08
CA LEU A 446 14.08 1.79 -12.34
C LEU A 446 14.24 0.64 -13.34
N ASP A 447 15.46 0.50 -13.84
CA ASP A 447 15.90 -0.55 -14.77
C ASP A 447 16.71 -1.65 -14.04
N GLY A 448 17.26 -2.61 -14.79
CA GLY A 448 18.07 -3.70 -14.23
C GLY A 448 19.14 -3.26 -13.21
N PRO A 449 20.04 -2.31 -13.53
CA PRO A 449 21.03 -1.80 -12.58
C PRO A 449 20.43 -1.18 -11.31
N ALA A 450 19.42 -0.32 -11.45
CA ALA A 450 18.73 0.28 -10.31
C ALA A 450 18.05 -0.77 -9.44
N PHE A 451 17.36 -1.72 -10.06
CA PHE A 451 16.71 -2.83 -9.38
C PHE A 451 17.70 -3.76 -8.66
N ALA A 452 18.87 -4.01 -9.25
CA ALA A 452 19.94 -4.77 -8.60
C ALA A 452 20.41 -4.05 -7.33
N ALA A 453 20.63 -2.74 -7.37
CA ALA A 453 21.01 -1.96 -6.18
C ALA A 453 19.90 -1.95 -5.10
N VAL A 454 18.62 -1.83 -5.50
CA VAL A 454 17.48 -1.98 -4.59
C VAL A 454 17.47 -3.38 -3.96
N SER A 455 17.69 -4.42 -4.76
CA SER A 455 17.73 -5.82 -4.30
C SER A 455 18.90 -6.08 -3.34
N ASP A 456 20.07 -5.49 -3.58
CA ASP A 456 21.20 -5.53 -2.65
C ASP A 456 20.83 -4.90 -1.31
N GLY A 457 20.17 -3.72 -1.35
CA GLY A 457 19.76 -3.00 -0.14
C GLY A 457 18.73 -3.77 0.68
N TYR A 458 17.78 -4.40 0.00
CA TYR A 458 16.82 -5.31 0.61
C TYR A 458 17.54 -6.46 1.32
N ALA A 459 18.45 -7.14 0.62
CA ALA A 459 19.17 -8.29 1.17
C ALA A 459 20.05 -7.90 2.37
N ALA A 460 20.73 -6.74 2.27
CA ALA A 460 21.54 -6.21 3.35
C ALA A 460 20.70 -5.88 4.60
N PHE A 461 19.50 -5.33 4.43
CA PHE A 461 18.59 -5.08 5.55
C PHE A 461 18.02 -6.37 6.14
N ALA A 462 17.65 -7.32 5.28
CA ALA A 462 17.09 -8.62 5.67
C ALA A 462 18.10 -9.51 6.43
N ALA A 463 19.41 -9.29 6.23
CA ALA A 463 20.45 -10.05 6.91
C ALA A 463 20.30 -9.94 8.44
N GLY A 464 20.14 -11.09 9.10
CA GLY A 464 19.95 -11.16 10.55
C GLY A 464 18.54 -10.80 11.05
N ARG A 465 17.56 -10.56 10.16
CA ARG A 465 16.17 -10.25 10.53
C ARG A 465 15.21 -11.35 10.06
N PRO A 466 14.77 -12.26 10.94
CA PRO A 466 13.98 -13.43 10.54
C PRO A 466 12.55 -13.08 10.08
N LEU A 467 11.97 -11.95 10.50
CA LEU A 467 10.65 -11.51 10.06
C LEU A 467 10.65 -10.90 8.65
N VAL A 468 11.82 -10.57 8.10
CA VAL A 468 11.92 -10.09 6.71
C VAL A 468 11.92 -11.31 5.79
N PRO A 469 11.07 -11.36 4.74
CA PRO A 469 11.01 -12.51 3.84
C PRO A 469 12.20 -12.56 2.86
N ALA A 470 13.39 -12.82 3.39
CA ALA A 470 14.65 -12.83 2.66
C ALA A 470 14.69 -13.85 1.49
N LYS A 471 13.86 -14.89 1.57
CA LYS A 471 13.76 -15.96 0.56
C LYS A 471 12.76 -15.65 -0.55
N ALA A 472 11.90 -14.65 -0.39
CA ALA A 472 10.96 -14.29 -1.44
C ALA A 472 11.75 -13.73 -2.65
N PRO A 473 11.60 -14.32 -3.86
CA PRO A 473 12.21 -13.77 -5.06
C PRO A 473 11.73 -12.34 -5.27
N ARG A 474 12.68 -11.50 -5.68
CA ARG A 474 12.44 -10.12 -6.09
C ARG A 474 12.61 -10.08 -7.59
N ILE A 475 11.58 -9.66 -8.30
CA ILE A 475 11.52 -9.72 -9.76
C ILE A 475 11.22 -8.33 -10.31
N LEU A 476 12.03 -7.87 -11.27
CA LEU A 476 11.76 -6.67 -12.04
C LEU A 476 10.81 -7.01 -13.20
N ILE A 477 9.75 -6.23 -13.35
CA ILE A 477 8.92 -6.23 -14.55
C ILE A 477 9.30 -4.97 -15.33
N GLU A 478 10.06 -5.14 -16.41
CA GLU A 478 10.50 -4.03 -17.26
C GLU A 478 9.39 -3.55 -18.19
N GLU A 479 9.37 -2.24 -18.47
CA GLU A 479 8.49 -1.57 -19.44
C GLU A 479 6.97 -1.79 -19.24
N ALA A 480 6.54 -2.24 -18.07
CA ALA A 480 5.13 -2.49 -17.76
C ALA A 480 4.36 -1.23 -17.29
N SER A 481 5.07 -0.16 -16.90
CA SER A 481 4.47 0.94 -16.14
C SER A 481 3.35 1.68 -16.87
N ALA A 482 3.36 1.73 -18.20
CA ALA A 482 2.38 2.48 -18.98
C ALA A 482 1.05 1.73 -19.14
N GLU A 483 1.09 0.39 -19.18
CA GLU A 483 -0.06 -0.45 -19.56
C GLU A 483 -0.61 -1.27 -18.41
N ALA A 484 0.19 -1.55 -17.36
CA ALA A 484 -0.18 -2.45 -16.27
C ALA A 484 -1.52 -2.10 -15.60
N GLY A 485 -1.75 -0.80 -15.34
CA GLY A 485 -3.03 -0.34 -14.76
C GLY A 485 -4.22 -0.59 -15.68
N LEU A 486 -4.04 -0.46 -17.01
CA LEU A 486 -5.11 -0.68 -17.98
C LEU A 486 -5.40 -2.15 -18.18
N VAL A 487 -4.37 -2.97 -18.40
CA VAL A 487 -4.52 -4.42 -18.59
C VAL A 487 -5.13 -5.07 -17.35
N GLY A 488 -4.70 -4.66 -16.16
CA GLY A 488 -5.28 -5.12 -14.91
C GLY A 488 -6.74 -4.72 -14.71
N ALA A 489 -7.12 -3.50 -15.09
CA ALA A 489 -8.50 -3.04 -15.02
C ALA A 489 -9.39 -3.82 -16.02
N ALA A 490 -8.90 -4.08 -17.23
CA ALA A 490 -9.58 -4.93 -18.21
C ALA A 490 -9.78 -6.36 -17.70
N TYR A 491 -8.74 -6.94 -17.07
CA TYR A 491 -8.85 -8.25 -16.42
C TYR A 491 -9.96 -8.26 -15.36
N ALA A 492 -9.99 -7.27 -14.48
CA ALA A 492 -11.02 -7.16 -13.46
C ALA A 492 -12.44 -7.07 -14.06
N ALA A 493 -12.60 -6.31 -15.15
CA ALA A 493 -13.88 -6.15 -15.85
C ALA A 493 -14.36 -7.45 -16.52
N LEU A 494 -13.46 -8.19 -17.16
CA LEU A 494 -13.80 -9.46 -17.85
C LEU A 494 -13.89 -10.67 -16.89
N ALA A 495 -13.36 -10.55 -15.68
CA ALA A 495 -13.57 -11.50 -14.59
C ALA A 495 -14.93 -11.30 -13.89
N ALA A 496 -15.49 -10.08 -13.95
CA ALA A 496 -16.85 -9.84 -13.50
C ALA A 496 -17.87 -10.55 -14.41
N GLY A 497 -18.97 -11.01 -13.82
CA GLY A 497 -20.05 -11.62 -14.60
C GLY A 497 -20.64 -10.62 -15.62
N PRO A 498 -21.37 -11.11 -16.64
CA PRO A 498 -22.17 -10.24 -17.49
C PRO A 498 -23.16 -9.41 -16.64
N ALA A 499 -23.45 -8.19 -17.11
CA ALA A 499 -24.29 -7.20 -16.44
C ALA A 499 -25.73 -7.67 -16.21
#